data_AF-A0A0E3QWS2-F1
#
_entry.id   AF-A0A0E3QWS2-F1
#
_cell.length_a   1.000
_cell.length_b   1.000
_cell.length_c   1.000
_cell.angle_alpha   90.00
_cell.angle_beta   90.00
_cell.angle_gamma   90.00
#
_symmetry.space_group_name_H-M   'P 1'
#
loop_
_entity.id
_entity.type
_entity.pdbx_description
1 polymer ?
#
loop_
_entity_poly.entity_id
_entity_poly.type
_entity_poly.pdbx_seq_one_letter_code
_entity_poly.pdbx_strand_id
1 'polypeptide(L)'
;MGIFITSLSSVAFAETDTSPTSTDEQTSTPLSIDEAKEIAAFYLVELSGTIPELEEWEDAVVEPDITFYDLEGNITAYSFDVMKNNEYDGFILISATKNKYPILEFSKGKLQNKISTMTKKSQNAAVNYAKKNKLNVVESVPIYEGATFYYSQYNLQDSKDGNKKKVIVDLVTSNIINAEEENTSASMNKVETAKSDEIKKAWDDLENRMIEKSVG
;
A
#
# COMPACT_ATOMS: atom_id res chain seq x y z
N MET A 1 84.01 12.04 0.27
CA MET A 1 83.27 10.88 -0.26
C MET A 1 82.00 10.74 0.58
N GLY A 2 80.97 11.50 0.21
CA GLY A 2 79.68 11.53 0.91
C GLY A 2 78.66 10.78 0.08
N ILE A 3 78.06 9.74 0.65
CA ILE A 3 77.07 8.89 0.00
C ILE A 3 75.70 9.54 0.23
N PHE A 4 75.06 9.97 -0.85
CA PHE A 4 73.64 10.35 -0.87
C PHE A 4 72.80 9.07 -0.85
N ILE A 5 71.96 8.90 0.17
CA ILE A 5 70.91 7.88 0.22
C ILE A 5 69.58 8.65 0.19
N THR A 6 68.97 8.74 -0.98
CA THR A 6 67.59 9.23 -1.12
C THR A 6 66.64 8.07 -0.89
N SER A 7 65.99 8.08 0.28
CA SER A 7 64.84 7.22 0.60
C SER A 7 63.69 7.52 -0.35
N LEU A 8 63.30 6.54 -1.17
CA LEU A 8 62.08 6.57 -1.96
C LEU A 8 60.90 6.20 -1.05
N SER A 9 60.10 7.20 -0.67
CA SER A 9 58.81 6.96 -0.01
C SER A 9 57.80 6.52 -1.07
N SER A 10 57.38 5.26 -1.04
CA SER A 10 56.25 4.79 -1.84
C SER A 10 54.97 5.48 -1.37
N VAL A 11 54.36 6.28 -2.25
CA VAL A 11 52.99 6.76 -2.06
C VAL A 11 52.07 5.60 -2.44
N ALA A 12 51.43 4.99 -1.44
CA ALA A 12 50.31 4.09 -1.67
C ALA A 12 49.11 4.94 -2.07
N PHE A 13 48.64 4.80 -3.30
CA PHE A 13 47.32 5.28 -3.68
C PHE A 13 46.29 4.37 -3.03
N ALA A 14 45.53 4.88 -2.06
CA ALA A 14 44.31 4.25 -1.64
C ALA A 14 43.28 4.44 -2.76
N GLU A 15 42.92 3.36 -3.44
CA GLU A 15 41.76 3.34 -4.32
C GLU A 15 40.52 3.59 -3.45
N THR A 16 39.96 4.80 -3.54
CA THR A 16 38.63 5.05 -3.01
C THR A 16 37.66 4.34 -3.94
N ASP A 17 37.26 3.12 -3.55
CA ASP A 17 36.08 2.45 -4.08
C ASP A 17 34.85 3.30 -3.71
N THR A 18 34.63 4.38 -4.45
CA THR A 18 33.32 5.02 -4.51
C THR A 18 32.45 4.11 -5.37
N SER A 19 31.90 3.07 -4.73
CA SER A 19 30.72 2.39 -5.25
C SER A 19 29.69 3.47 -5.58
N PRO A 20 29.14 3.51 -6.80
CA PRO A 20 28.05 4.42 -7.09
C PRO A 20 26.90 4.04 -6.16
N THR A 21 26.56 4.94 -5.23
CA THR A 21 25.28 4.91 -4.54
C THR A 21 24.22 5.08 -5.62
N SER A 22 23.71 3.97 -6.14
CA SER A 22 22.48 3.96 -6.92
C SER A 22 21.36 4.31 -5.95
N THR A 23 21.09 5.60 -5.81
CA THR A 23 19.76 6.05 -5.43
C THR A 23 18.88 5.75 -6.64
N ASP A 24 18.52 4.48 -6.82
CA ASP A 24 17.37 4.12 -7.62
C ASP A 24 16.18 4.72 -6.86
N GLU A 25 15.75 5.91 -7.28
CA GLU A 25 14.37 6.30 -7.07
C GLU A 25 13.54 5.27 -7.82
N GLN A 26 13.22 4.19 -7.11
CA GLN A 26 12.43 3.06 -7.57
C GLN A 26 11.02 3.60 -7.81
N THR A 27 10.83 4.26 -8.95
CA THR A 27 9.54 4.75 -9.43
C THR A 27 8.73 3.51 -9.75
N SER A 28 7.98 3.05 -8.74
CA SER A 28 7.14 1.87 -8.87
C SER A 28 6.13 2.11 -9.98
N THR A 29 6.10 1.21 -10.97
CA THR A 29 5.11 1.27 -12.04
C THR A 29 3.70 1.20 -11.43
N PRO A 30 2.85 2.21 -11.65
CA PRO A 30 1.48 2.17 -11.19
C PRO A 30 0.68 1.21 -12.08
N LEU A 31 -0.20 0.45 -11.44
CA LEU A 31 -1.13 -0.47 -12.08
C LEU A 31 -2.47 0.24 -12.28
N SER A 32 -3.12 0.04 -13.42
CA SER A 32 -4.50 0.48 -13.64
C SER A 32 -5.50 -0.41 -12.89
N ILE A 33 -6.71 0.10 -12.67
CA ILE A 33 -7.78 -0.69 -12.04
C ILE A 33 -8.21 -1.89 -12.90
N ASP A 34 -8.12 -1.78 -14.23
CA ASP A 34 -8.48 -2.87 -15.14
C ASP A 34 -7.45 -4.00 -15.08
N GLU A 35 -6.15 -3.68 -15.09
CA GLU A 35 -5.09 -4.67 -14.87
C GLU A 35 -5.21 -5.32 -13.48
N ALA A 36 -5.50 -4.52 -12.44
CA ALA A 36 -5.74 -5.03 -11.10
C ALA A 36 -6.95 -5.97 -11.03
N LYS A 37 -8.01 -5.69 -11.82
CA LYS A 37 -9.19 -6.55 -11.92
C LYS A 37 -8.88 -7.88 -12.56
N GLU A 38 -8.07 -7.90 -13.62
CA GLU A 38 -7.61 -9.13 -14.27
C GLU A 38 -6.82 -10.00 -13.29
N ILE A 39 -5.94 -9.39 -12.50
CA ILE A 39 -5.20 -10.06 -11.43
C ILE A 39 -6.16 -10.61 -10.35
N ALA A 40 -7.14 -9.82 -9.91
CA ALA A 40 -8.12 -10.26 -8.92
C ALA A 40 -8.95 -11.46 -9.43
N ALA A 41 -9.39 -11.43 -10.69
CA ALA A 41 -10.10 -12.54 -11.33
C ALA A 41 -9.24 -13.79 -11.46
N PHE A 42 -7.95 -13.62 -11.79
CA PHE A 42 -7.00 -14.73 -11.83
C PHE A 42 -6.85 -15.38 -10.45
N TYR A 43 -6.60 -14.58 -9.40
CA TYR A 43 -6.47 -15.08 -8.03
C TYR A 43 -7.75 -15.68 -7.47
N LEU A 44 -8.94 -15.19 -7.86
CA LEU A 44 -10.20 -15.80 -7.46
C LEU A 44 -10.25 -17.31 -7.79
N VAL A 45 -9.83 -17.67 -9.00
CA VAL A 45 -9.78 -19.06 -9.47
C VAL A 45 -8.68 -19.85 -8.74
N GLU A 46 -7.53 -19.23 -8.48
CA GLU A 46 -6.45 -19.93 -7.76
C GLU A 46 -6.77 -20.17 -6.29
N LEU A 47 -7.35 -19.17 -5.62
CA LEU A 47 -7.73 -19.24 -4.22
C LEU A 47 -8.82 -20.29 -4.01
N SER A 48 -9.83 -20.33 -4.88
CA SER A 48 -10.88 -21.38 -4.83
C SER A 48 -10.32 -22.78 -5.06
N GLY A 49 -9.37 -22.94 -5.98
CA GLY A 49 -8.75 -24.25 -6.26
C GLY A 49 -7.71 -24.72 -5.21
N THR A 50 -7.20 -23.80 -4.38
CA THR A 50 -6.07 -24.09 -3.45
C THR A 50 -6.49 -24.08 -1.99
N ILE A 51 -7.45 -23.23 -1.60
CA ILE A 51 -7.86 -23.04 -0.21
C ILE A 51 -9.26 -23.67 -0.03
N PRO A 52 -9.39 -24.79 0.72
CA PRO A 52 -10.67 -25.48 0.90
C PRO A 52 -11.79 -24.58 1.43
N GLU A 53 -11.46 -23.65 2.33
CA GLU A 53 -12.42 -22.70 2.89
C GLU A 53 -12.94 -21.69 1.86
N LEU A 54 -12.34 -21.60 0.67
CA LEU A 54 -12.73 -20.69 -0.41
C LEU A 54 -13.22 -21.44 -1.67
N GLU A 55 -13.42 -22.76 -1.60
CA GLU A 55 -13.85 -23.58 -2.76
C GLU A 55 -15.10 -23.00 -3.47
N GLU A 56 -16.05 -22.46 -2.70
CA GLU A 56 -17.28 -21.87 -3.27
C GLU A 56 -17.06 -20.65 -4.18
N TRP A 57 -15.88 -20.03 -4.12
CA TRP A 57 -15.48 -18.93 -5.00
C TRP A 57 -15.20 -19.36 -6.45
N GLU A 58 -15.20 -20.67 -6.78
CA GLU A 58 -14.89 -21.18 -8.13
C GLU A 58 -15.70 -20.51 -9.25
N ASP A 59 -17.02 -20.35 -9.07
CA ASP A 59 -17.90 -19.63 -10.01
C ASP A 59 -18.31 -18.22 -9.54
N ALA A 60 -17.56 -17.62 -8.62
CA ALA A 60 -17.78 -16.23 -8.24
C ALA A 60 -17.23 -15.28 -9.32
N VAL A 61 -17.55 -14.00 -9.19
CA VAL A 61 -16.96 -12.93 -10.01
C VAL A 61 -16.40 -11.82 -9.13
N VAL A 62 -15.44 -11.06 -9.64
CA VAL A 62 -14.90 -9.88 -8.96
C VAL A 62 -15.48 -8.59 -9.53
N GLU A 63 -15.91 -7.68 -8.65
CA GLU A 63 -16.42 -6.36 -8.99
C GLU A 63 -15.58 -5.26 -8.30
N PRO A 64 -15.16 -4.19 -9.00
CA PRO A 64 -14.43 -3.09 -8.37
C PRO A 64 -15.23 -2.42 -7.24
N ASP A 65 -14.59 -2.13 -6.12
CA ASP A 65 -15.24 -1.55 -4.93
C ASP A 65 -14.57 -0.26 -4.44
N ILE A 66 -13.38 -0.37 -3.83
CA ILE A 66 -12.68 0.76 -3.18
C ILE A 66 -11.29 0.95 -3.78
N THR A 67 -10.95 2.20 -4.12
CA THR A 67 -9.57 2.63 -4.35
C THR A 67 -8.99 3.17 -3.06
N PHE A 68 -7.85 2.63 -2.63
CA PHE A 68 -7.14 3.06 -1.43
C PHE A 68 -5.94 3.92 -1.76
N TYR A 69 -5.59 4.78 -0.81
CA TYR A 69 -4.48 5.73 -0.94
C TYR A 69 -3.49 5.60 0.22
N ASP A 70 -2.29 6.14 0.05
CA ASP A 70 -1.38 6.45 1.15
C ASP A 70 -1.67 7.84 1.74
N LEU A 71 -0.90 8.22 2.76
CA LEU A 71 -1.00 9.52 3.42
C LEU A 71 -0.64 10.70 2.50
N GLU A 72 0.18 10.47 1.48
CA GLU A 72 0.58 11.44 0.46
C GLU A 72 -0.48 11.61 -0.63
N GLY A 73 -1.43 10.68 -0.74
CA GLY A 73 -2.52 10.66 -1.71
C GLY A 73 -2.22 9.88 -3.00
N ASN A 74 -1.17 9.06 -3.02
CA ASN A 74 -0.91 8.12 -4.11
C ASN A 74 -1.80 6.88 -3.93
N ILE A 75 -2.20 6.25 -5.03
CA ILE A 75 -3.00 5.02 -4.99
C ILE A 75 -2.11 3.86 -4.51
N THR A 76 -2.58 3.11 -3.51
CA THR A 76 -1.83 1.99 -2.93
C THR A 76 -2.46 0.63 -3.21
N ALA A 77 -3.78 0.57 -3.33
CA ALA A 77 -4.49 -0.69 -3.54
C ALA A 77 -5.87 -0.49 -4.18
N TYR A 78 -6.35 -1.55 -4.83
CA TYR A 78 -7.72 -1.68 -5.33
C TYR A 78 -8.40 -2.86 -4.65
N SER A 79 -9.57 -2.62 -4.07
CA SER A 79 -10.45 -3.67 -3.56
C SER A 79 -11.41 -4.11 -4.64
N PHE A 80 -11.62 -5.42 -4.70
CA PHE A 80 -12.66 -6.05 -5.49
C PHE A 80 -13.56 -6.88 -4.57
N ASP A 81 -14.86 -6.64 -4.62
CA ASP A 81 -15.86 -7.48 -3.98
C ASP A 81 -15.92 -8.81 -4.74
N VAL A 82 -15.93 -9.92 -4.01
CA VAL A 82 -16.22 -11.25 -4.54
C VAL A 82 -17.72 -11.46 -4.47
N MET A 83 -18.33 -11.73 -5.62
CA MET A 83 -19.77 -11.85 -5.78
C MET A 83 -20.13 -13.27 -6.23
N LYS A 84 -20.94 -13.97 -5.44
CA LYS A 84 -21.50 -15.29 -5.78
C LYS A 84 -23.02 -15.18 -5.83
N ASN A 85 -23.64 -15.58 -6.94
CA ASN A 85 -25.10 -15.48 -7.12
C ASN A 85 -25.68 -14.06 -6.85
N ASN A 86 -24.93 -13.01 -7.21
CA ASN A 86 -25.22 -11.61 -6.92
C ASN A 86 -25.25 -11.23 -5.43
N GLU A 87 -24.68 -12.07 -4.57
CA GLU A 87 -24.49 -11.80 -3.15
C GLU A 87 -22.99 -11.61 -2.85
N TYR A 88 -22.71 -10.70 -1.90
CA TYR A 88 -21.35 -10.46 -1.42
C TYR A 88 -20.84 -11.68 -0.67
N ASP A 89 -19.67 -12.18 -1.06
CA ASP A 89 -19.04 -13.37 -0.48
C ASP A 89 -17.57 -13.12 -0.05
N GLY A 90 -17.15 -11.87 -0.03
CA GLY A 90 -15.83 -11.47 0.45
C GLY A 90 -15.16 -10.41 -0.40
N PHE A 91 -13.86 -10.29 -0.28
CA PHE A 91 -13.06 -9.34 -1.06
C PHE A 91 -11.68 -9.89 -1.38
N ILE A 92 -11.06 -9.32 -2.41
CA ILE A 92 -9.65 -9.44 -2.75
C ILE A 92 -9.07 -8.03 -2.88
N LEU A 93 -7.95 -7.77 -2.20
CA LEU A 93 -7.23 -6.50 -2.24
C LEU A 93 -5.93 -6.67 -3.04
N ILE A 94 -5.83 -5.95 -4.15
CA ILE A 94 -4.69 -5.99 -5.08
C ILE A 94 -3.85 -4.74 -4.92
N SER A 95 -2.53 -4.89 -4.95
CA SER A 95 -1.61 -3.75 -4.95
C SER A 95 -1.75 -2.92 -6.21
N ALA A 96 -1.82 -1.60 -6.05
CA ALA A 96 -1.82 -0.67 -7.18
C ALA A 96 -0.40 -0.38 -7.71
N THR A 97 0.62 -0.95 -7.07
CA THR A 97 2.03 -0.70 -7.36
C THR A 97 2.84 -1.99 -7.27
N LYS A 98 3.88 -2.14 -8.10
CA LYS A 98 4.74 -3.34 -8.11
C LYS A 98 5.81 -3.37 -7.00
N ASN A 99 5.85 -2.37 -6.12
CA ASN A 99 6.71 -2.34 -4.94
C ASN A 99 6.10 -3.02 -3.69
N LYS A 100 4.90 -3.61 -3.81
CA LYS A 100 4.27 -4.48 -2.80
C LYS A 100 3.86 -5.80 -3.46
N TYR A 101 3.55 -6.82 -2.66
CA TYR A 101 3.03 -8.10 -3.16
C TYR A 101 1.76 -7.88 -4.01
N PRO A 102 1.55 -8.65 -5.11
CA PRO A 102 0.40 -8.47 -5.98
C PRO A 102 -0.94 -8.58 -5.25
N ILE A 103 -1.09 -9.63 -4.43
CA ILE A 103 -2.22 -9.80 -3.52
C ILE A 103 -1.80 -9.32 -2.13
N LEU A 104 -2.57 -8.38 -1.59
CA LEU A 104 -2.30 -7.78 -0.29
C LEU A 104 -3.10 -8.49 0.79
N GLU A 105 -4.39 -8.69 0.55
CA GLU A 105 -5.33 -9.32 1.48
C GLU A 105 -6.49 -9.96 0.73
N PHE A 106 -7.13 -10.94 1.36
CA PHE A 106 -8.40 -11.49 0.92
C PHE A 106 -9.13 -12.10 2.11
N SER A 107 -10.47 -12.11 2.07
CA SER A 107 -11.28 -12.71 3.13
C SER A 107 -12.73 -12.88 2.68
N LYS A 108 -13.45 -13.82 3.29
CA LYS A 108 -14.93 -13.88 3.30
C LYS A 108 -15.58 -12.84 4.22
N GLY A 109 -14.78 -12.20 5.07
CA GLY A 109 -15.21 -11.10 5.92
C GLY A 109 -15.45 -9.81 5.14
N LYS A 110 -15.74 -8.73 5.86
CA LYS A 110 -15.89 -7.38 5.29
C LYS A 110 -14.61 -6.58 5.49
N LEU A 111 -14.26 -5.76 4.50
CA LEU A 111 -13.27 -4.70 4.69
C LEU A 111 -13.63 -3.78 5.86
N GLN A 112 -12.62 -3.30 6.55
CA GLN A 112 -12.71 -2.43 7.72
C GLN A 112 -13.48 -1.14 7.35
N ASN A 113 -13.26 -0.62 6.14
CA ASN A 113 -13.98 0.51 5.55
C ASN A 113 -15.46 0.25 5.27
N LYS A 114 -15.92 -1.00 5.28
CA LYS A 114 -17.33 -1.39 5.12
C LYS A 114 -18.01 -1.77 6.43
N ILE A 115 -17.29 -1.84 7.55
CA ILE A 115 -17.87 -2.14 8.86
C ILE A 115 -18.53 -0.88 9.43
N SER A 116 -19.88 -0.83 9.41
CA SER A 116 -20.67 0.35 9.79
C SER A 116 -20.33 0.93 11.17
N THR A 117 -20.02 0.09 12.16
CA THR A 117 -19.65 0.56 13.50
C THR A 117 -18.29 1.26 13.53
N MET A 118 -17.32 0.78 12.74
CA MET A 118 -15.99 1.39 12.63
C MET A 118 -16.09 2.72 11.89
N THR A 119 -16.75 2.75 10.73
CA THR A 119 -16.90 3.97 9.93
C THR A 119 -17.69 5.05 10.66
N LYS A 120 -18.75 4.71 11.39
CA LYS A 120 -19.50 5.67 12.21
C LYS A 120 -18.66 6.23 13.35
N LYS A 121 -17.88 5.40 14.05
CA LYS A 121 -16.99 5.90 15.13
C LYS A 121 -15.92 6.83 14.57
N SER A 122 -15.30 6.44 13.46
CA SER A 122 -14.30 7.26 12.75
C SER A 122 -14.88 8.62 12.33
N GLN A 123 -16.05 8.62 11.69
CA GLN A 123 -16.75 9.84 11.28
C GLN A 123 -17.11 10.72 12.48
N ASN A 124 -17.58 10.12 13.58
CA ASN A 124 -17.88 10.87 14.80
C ASN A 124 -16.64 11.53 15.41
N ALA A 125 -15.49 10.85 15.42
CA ALA A 125 -14.23 11.42 15.87
C ALA A 125 -13.83 12.64 15.03
N ALA A 126 -13.87 12.52 13.70
CA ALA A 126 -13.59 13.62 12.78
C ALA A 126 -14.56 14.80 12.94
N VAL A 127 -15.87 14.53 13.05
CA VAL A 127 -16.91 15.57 13.27
C VAL A 127 -16.71 16.29 14.60
N ASN A 128 -16.38 15.57 15.67
CA ASN A 128 -16.11 16.17 16.98
C ASN A 128 -14.87 17.07 16.95
N TYR A 129 -13.81 16.61 16.28
CA TYR A 129 -12.61 17.42 16.04
C TYR A 129 -12.92 18.67 15.22
N ALA A 130 -13.66 18.52 14.12
CA ALA A 130 -14.04 19.63 13.26
C ALA A 130 -14.85 20.69 14.03
N LYS A 131 -15.88 20.27 14.78
CA LYS A 131 -16.70 21.18 15.62
C LYS A 131 -15.87 21.94 16.65
N LYS A 132 -14.97 21.25 17.36
CA LYS A 132 -14.08 21.89 18.35
C LYS A 132 -13.21 22.98 17.71
N ASN A 133 -12.83 22.79 16.45
CA ASN A 133 -11.96 23.70 15.70
C ASN A 133 -12.71 24.64 14.74
N LYS A 134 -14.06 24.69 14.80
CA LYS A 134 -14.91 25.51 13.90
C LYS A 134 -14.74 25.19 12.40
N LEU A 135 -14.43 23.94 12.10
CA LEU A 135 -14.31 23.38 10.76
C LEU A 135 -15.54 22.52 10.42
N ASN A 136 -15.72 22.24 9.13
CA ASN A 136 -16.66 21.25 8.62
C ASN A 136 -15.91 20.09 7.97
N VAL A 137 -16.44 18.88 8.09
CA VAL A 137 -16.00 17.72 7.32
C VAL A 137 -16.57 17.85 5.91
N VAL A 138 -15.73 17.75 4.89
CA VAL A 138 -16.13 17.83 3.48
C VAL A 138 -16.31 16.44 2.89
N GLU A 139 -15.26 15.63 2.99
CA GLU A 139 -15.19 14.29 2.42
C GLU A 139 -14.23 13.41 3.23
N SER A 140 -14.27 12.12 2.95
CA SER A 140 -13.35 11.13 3.51
C SER A 140 -12.70 10.32 2.40
N VAL A 141 -11.40 10.10 2.50
CA VAL A 141 -10.60 9.26 1.61
C VAL A 141 -10.13 8.02 2.40
N PRO A 142 -10.33 6.80 1.88
CA PRO A 142 -9.86 5.59 2.53
C PRO A 142 -8.35 5.43 2.35
N ILE A 143 -7.64 5.18 3.45
CA ILE A 143 -6.19 5.00 3.46
C ILE A 143 -5.85 3.55 3.84
N TYR A 144 -4.88 2.97 3.14
CA TYR A 144 -4.38 1.62 3.38
C TYR A 144 -2.85 1.60 3.50
N GLU A 145 -2.36 1.39 4.72
CA GLU A 145 -0.93 1.26 5.03
C GLU A 145 -0.53 -0.19 5.40
N GLY A 146 -1.43 -1.16 5.17
CA GLY A 146 -1.24 -2.57 5.48
C GLY A 146 -2.43 -3.19 6.21
N ALA A 147 -2.44 -4.52 6.33
CA ALA A 147 -3.56 -5.30 6.85
C ALA A 147 -4.04 -4.97 8.27
N THR A 148 -3.24 -4.22 9.03
CA THR A 148 -3.59 -3.74 10.38
C THR A 148 -3.76 -2.23 10.46
N PHE A 149 -3.54 -1.51 9.36
CA PHE A 149 -3.44 -0.07 9.28
C PHE A 149 -4.43 0.49 8.25
N TYR A 150 -5.70 0.49 8.64
CA TYR A 150 -6.78 1.09 7.87
C TYR A 150 -7.18 2.43 8.47
N TYR A 151 -7.10 3.49 7.67
CA TYR A 151 -7.46 4.84 8.11
C TYR A 151 -8.53 5.47 7.23
N SER A 152 -9.11 6.56 7.72
CA SER A 152 -9.87 7.52 6.94
C SER A 152 -9.25 8.89 7.08
N GLN A 153 -8.81 9.46 5.96
CA GLN A 153 -8.40 10.86 5.89
C GLN A 153 -9.66 11.71 5.66
N TYR A 154 -9.99 12.57 6.59
CA TYR A 154 -11.08 13.54 6.44
C TYR A 154 -10.52 14.89 6.02
N ASN A 155 -10.97 15.37 4.86
CA ASN A 155 -10.70 16.73 4.41
C ASN A 155 -11.67 17.69 5.13
N LEU A 156 -11.11 18.69 5.79
CA LEU A 156 -11.82 19.66 6.60
C LEU A 156 -11.71 21.06 5.99
N GLN A 157 -12.72 21.89 6.21
CA GLN A 157 -12.73 23.27 5.73
C GLN A 157 -13.24 24.24 6.79
N ASP A 158 -12.57 25.38 6.96
CA ASP A 158 -13.06 26.48 7.79
C ASP A 158 -14.28 27.12 7.11
N SER A 159 -15.35 27.31 7.90
CA SER A 159 -16.61 27.88 7.41
C SER A 159 -16.51 29.35 7.00
N LYS A 160 -15.47 30.07 7.46
CA LYS A 160 -15.35 31.53 7.32
C LYS A 160 -14.41 31.96 6.22
N ASP A 161 -13.25 31.34 6.11
CA ASP A 161 -12.19 31.73 5.17
C ASP A 161 -11.85 30.63 4.14
N GLY A 162 -12.46 29.45 4.27
CA GLY A 162 -12.26 28.34 3.34
C GLY A 162 -10.93 27.60 3.50
N ASN A 163 -10.15 27.89 4.54
CA ASN A 163 -8.88 27.22 4.83
C ASN A 163 -9.08 25.70 4.96
N LYS A 164 -8.26 24.93 4.25
CA LYS A 164 -8.32 23.47 4.24
C LYS A 164 -7.39 22.88 5.30
N LYS A 165 -7.88 21.88 6.00
CA LYS A 165 -7.11 21.03 6.92
C LYS A 165 -7.42 19.57 6.64
N LYS A 166 -6.58 18.68 7.17
CA LYS A 166 -6.80 17.24 7.09
C LYS A 166 -6.70 16.65 8.50
N VAL A 167 -7.43 15.57 8.73
CA VAL A 167 -7.27 14.75 9.92
C VAL A 167 -7.33 13.28 9.51
N ILE A 168 -6.45 12.46 10.06
CA ILE A 168 -6.43 11.02 9.82
C ILE A 168 -7.01 10.33 11.04
N VAL A 169 -7.91 9.38 10.81
CA VAL A 169 -8.55 8.60 11.87
C VAL A 169 -8.33 7.12 11.61
N ASP A 170 -7.78 6.43 12.59
CA ASP A 170 -7.67 4.96 12.61
C ASP A 170 -9.06 4.34 12.69
N LEU A 171 -9.40 3.47 11.73
CA LEU A 171 -10.70 2.82 11.68
C LEU A 171 -10.92 1.81 12.81
N VAL A 172 -9.85 1.17 13.27
CA VAL A 172 -9.89 0.14 14.31
C VAL A 172 -10.03 0.81 15.68
N THR A 173 -9.19 1.79 15.99
CA THR A 173 -9.16 2.44 17.31
C THR A 173 -10.06 3.66 17.40
N SER A 174 -10.43 4.26 16.26
CA SER A 174 -11.14 5.56 16.18
C SER A 174 -10.35 6.73 16.77
N ASN A 175 -9.03 6.57 16.94
CA ASN A 175 -8.15 7.63 17.38
C ASN A 175 -7.75 8.52 16.20
N ILE A 176 -7.64 9.82 16.47
CA ILE A 176 -7.06 10.78 15.53
C ILE A 176 -5.54 10.65 15.58
N ILE A 177 -4.93 10.44 14.42
CA ILE A 177 -3.48 10.41 14.24
C ILE A 177 -3.11 11.74 13.57
N ASN A 178 -2.46 12.63 14.30
CA ASN A 178 -2.02 13.90 13.75
C ASN A 178 -0.77 13.66 12.90
N ALA A 179 -0.84 13.98 11.61
CA ALA A 179 0.33 13.97 10.71
C ALA A 179 1.37 15.07 11.05
N GLU A 180 1.12 15.91 12.06
CA GLU A 180 2.02 17.00 12.48
C GLU A 180 3.02 16.58 13.58
N GLU A 181 2.93 15.36 14.12
CA GLU A 181 3.85 14.84 15.13
C GLU A 181 4.26 13.40 14.82
N GLU A 182 5.27 13.21 13.96
CA GLU A 182 6.35 12.21 14.14
C GLU A 182 7.31 12.23 12.93
N ASN A 183 8.37 13.05 13.03
CA ASN A 183 9.60 12.81 12.28
C ASN A 183 10.34 11.65 12.95
N THR A 184 10.08 10.43 12.52
CA THR A 184 10.89 9.27 12.90
C THR A 184 11.40 8.57 11.65
N SER A 185 12.41 9.18 11.05
CA SER A 185 13.31 8.52 10.10
C SER A 185 14.07 7.41 10.84
N ALA A 186 13.64 6.17 10.65
CA ALA A 186 14.39 4.99 11.05
C ALA A 186 15.02 4.36 9.80
N SER A 187 16.34 4.43 9.72
CA SER A 187 17.18 3.83 8.67
C SER A 187 16.91 2.32 8.53
N MET A 188 16.50 1.88 7.32
CA MET A 188 16.10 0.50 7.00
C MET A 188 16.86 -0.13 5.81
N ASN A 189 18.07 0.32 5.50
CA ASN A 189 18.69 0.04 4.20
C ASN A 189 19.03 -1.44 3.87
N LYS A 190 18.95 -2.41 4.81
CA LYS A 190 19.26 -3.83 4.53
C LYS A 190 18.04 -4.75 4.49
N VAL A 191 16.97 -4.41 5.20
CA VAL A 191 15.71 -5.17 5.22
C VAL A 191 14.87 -4.84 3.98
N GLU A 192 15.05 -3.63 3.44
CA GLU A 192 14.33 -3.12 2.27
C GLU A 192 14.75 -3.83 0.97
N THR A 193 16.04 -4.14 0.79
CA THR A 193 16.54 -4.84 -0.42
C THR A 193 16.04 -6.28 -0.53
N ALA A 194 16.08 -7.06 0.55
CA ALA A 194 15.64 -8.46 0.53
C ALA A 194 14.12 -8.57 0.28
N LYS A 195 13.33 -7.65 0.82
CA LYS A 195 11.89 -7.57 0.53
C LYS A 195 11.61 -7.17 -0.93
N SER A 196 12.43 -6.28 -1.50
CA SER A 196 12.30 -5.85 -2.90
C SER A 196 12.50 -7.02 -3.88
N ASP A 197 13.50 -7.87 -3.65
CA ASP A 197 13.75 -9.05 -4.50
C ASP A 197 12.62 -10.10 -4.42
N GLU A 198 12.10 -10.35 -3.21
CA GLU A 198 10.95 -11.25 -3.01
C GLU A 198 9.69 -10.75 -3.72
N ILE A 199 9.42 -9.45 -3.60
CA ILE A 199 8.26 -8.80 -4.25
C ILE A 199 8.40 -8.87 -5.76
N LYS A 200 9.59 -8.56 -6.30
CA LYS A 200 9.86 -8.65 -7.74
C LYS A 200 9.62 -10.07 -8.25
N LYS A 201 10.13 -11.08 -7.53
CA LYS A 201 9.91 -12.49 -7.86
C LYS A 201 8.41 -12.85 -7.85
N ALA A 202 7.65 -12.37 -6.86
CA ALA A 202 6.21 -12.63 -6.79
C ALA A 202 5.44 -12.04 -7.99
N TRP A 203 5.87 -10.89 -8.51
CA TRP A 203 5.34 -10.31 -9.75
C TRP A 203 5.72 -11.13 -10.98
N ASP A 204 7.00 -11.47 -11.14
CA ASP A 204 7.49 -12.28 -12.26
C ASP A 204 6.76 -13.64 -12.30
N ASP A 205 6.60 -14.30 -11.15
CA ASP A 205 5.89 -15.58 -11.01
C ASP A 205 4.38 -15.45 -11.32
N LEU A 206 3.74 -14.33 -10.98
CA LEU A 206 2.35 -14.05 -11.34
C LEU A 206 2.19 -13.87 -12.85
N GLU A 207 3.01 -13.01 -13.45
CA GLU A 207 2.94 -12.70 -14.87
C GLU A 207 3.16 -13.95 -15.73
N ASN A 208 4.13 -14.79 -15.38
CA ASN A 208 4.36 -16.07 -16.05
C ASN A 208 3.14 -16.99 -15.99
N ARG A 209 2.51 -17.16 -14.83
CA ARG A 209 1.31 -18.02 -14.68
C ARG A 209 0.10 -17.46 -15.42
N MET A 210 -0.09 -16.15 -15.44
CA MET A 210 -1.16 -15.51 -16.21
C MET A 210 -0.96 -15.71 -17.72
N ILE A 211 0.29 -15.62 -18.20
CA ILE A 211 0.63 -15.91 -19.59
C ILE A 211 0.34 -17.37 -19.93
N GLU A 212 0.81 -18.33 -19.13
CA GLU A 212 0.58 -19.77 -19.36
C GLU A 212 -0.91 -20.10 -19.46
N LYS A 213 -1.73 -19.51 -18.59
CA LYS A 213 -3.19 -19.71 -18.58
C LYS A 213 -3.90 -19.05 -19.77
N SER A 214 -3.32 -18.03 -20.39
CA SER A 214 -3.89 -17.37 -21.58
C SER A 214 -3.65 -18.12 -22.89
N VAL A 215 -2.69 -19.05 -22.91
CA VAL A 215 -2.25 -19.78 -24.11
C VAL A 215 -2.80 -21.22 -24.16
N GLY A 216 -3.29 -21.75 -23.03
CA GLY A 216 -3.90 -23.09 -22.91
C GLY A 216 -5.41 -23.08 -23.09
#